data_AF-A0A6B2V0H6-F1
#
_entry.id   AF-A0A6B2V0H6-F1
#
_cell.length_a   1.000
_cell.length_b   1.000
_cell.length_c   1.000
_cell.angle_alpha   90.00
_cell.angle_beta   90.00
_cell.angle_gamma   90.00
#
_symmetry.space_group_name_H-M   'P 1'
#
loop_
_entity.id
_entity.type
_entity.pdbx_description
1 polymer ?
#
loop_
_entity_poly.entity_id
_entity_poly.type
_entity_poly.pdbx_seq_one_letter_code
_entity_poly.pdbx_strand_id
1 'polypeptide(L)'
;DGAGVERARLDAAADRAIALSDLLPADRPWPAAEIRNLLAYLLIRLGRRTEALEQFALIGPYATSFPWDRVSDDALGRFLELRAEVRSAHGAKPDGGPENGRGRRARARDH
;
A
#
# COMPACT_ATOMS: atom_id res chain seq x y z
N ASP A 1 26.55 -5.92 1.66
CA ASP A 1 26.30 -4.58 2.24
C ASP A 1 25.29 -4.68 3.37
N GLY A 2 25.48 -3.95 4.48
CA GLY A 2 24.67 -4.08 5.69
C GLY A 2 23.21 -3.63 5.52
N ALA A 3 22.98 -2.64 4.64
CA ALA A 3 21.64 -2.11 4.39
C ALA A 3 20.70 -3.13 3.73
N GLY A 4 21.22 -4.00 2.85
CA GLY A 4 20.42 -5.04 2.21
C GLY A 4 19.96 -6.13 3.18
N VAL A 5 20.82 -6.48 4.15
CA VAL A 5 20.49 -7.45 5.21
C VAL A 5 19.40 -6.89 6.13
N GLU A 6 19.49 -5.60 6.48
CA GLU A 6 18.46 -4.94 7.30
C GLU A 6 17.11 -4.89 6.58
N ARG A 7 17.11 -4.57 5.28
CA ARG A 7 15.89 -4.55 4.49
C ARG A 7 15.21 -5.92 4.43
N ALA A 8 15.97 -6.99 4.19
CA ALA A 8 15.44 -8.35 4.16
C ALA A 8 14.84 -8.77 5.51
N ARG A 9 15.41 -8.32 6.63
CA ARG A 9 14.84 -8.57 7.97
C ARG A 9 13.52 -7.85 8.16
N LEU A 10 13.42 -6.59 7.71
CA LEU A 10 12.17 -5.83 7.78
C LEU A 10 11.07 -6.45 6.92
N ASP A 11 11.39 -6.90 5.70
CA ASP A 11 10.42 -7.57 4.84
C ASP A 11 9.94 -8.89 5.46
N ALA A 12 10.84 -9.70 6.02
CA ALA A 12 10.48 -10.92 6.73
C ALA A 12 9.67 -10.65 8.02
N ALA A 13 9.91 -9.54 8.71
CA ALA A 13 9.10 -9.13 9.86
C ALA A 13 7.69 -8.72 9.43
N ALA A 14 7.56 -8.00 8.32
CA ALA A 14 6.29 -7.63 7.73
C ALA A 14 5.47 -8.85 7.29
N ASP A 15 6.12 -9.87 6.70
CA ASP A 15 5.44 -11.13 6.35
C ASP A 15 4.85 -11.85 7.56
N ARG A 16 5.61 -11.90 8.67
CA ARG A 16 5.11 -12.48 9.93
C ARG A 16 3.97 -11.67 10.54
N ALA A 17 4.03 -10.34 10.45
CA ALA A 17 2.99 -9.48 10.96
C ALA A 17 1.69 -9.58 10.14
N ILE A 18 1.79 -9.76 8.82
CA ILE A 18 0.64 -10.06 7.95
C ILE A 18 0.01 -11.39 8.37
N ALA A 19 0.82 -12.45 8.47
CA ALA A 19 0.33 -13.75 8.91
C ALA A 19 -0.33 -13.71 10.30
N LEU A 20 0.20 -12.90 11.22
CA LEU A 20 -0.45 -12.66 12.51
C LEU A 20 -1.79 -11.94 12.34
N SER A 21 -1.85 -10.89 11.51
CA SER A 21 -3.07 -10.10 11.27
C SER A 21 -4.22 -10.96 10.74
N ASP A 22 -3.92 -11.91 9.86
CA ASP A 22 -4.90 -12.85 9.28
C ASP A 22 -5.50 -13.79 10.32
N LEU A 23 -4.78 -14.08 11.40
CA LEU A 23 -5.27 -14.90 12.51
C LEU A 23 -6.17 -14.10 13.48
N LEU A 24 -6.18 -12.77 13.37
CA LEU A 24 -6.95 -11.93 14.28
C LEU A 24 -8.43 -11.85 13.84
N PRO A 25 -9.39 -12.08 14.75
CA PRO A 25 -10.80 -11.95 14.45
C PRO A 25 -11.17 -10.55 13.91
N ALA A 26 -11.98 -10.48 12.87
CA ALA A 26 -12.41 -9.22 12.28
C ALA A 26 -13.46 -8.48 13.14
N ASP A 27 -14.24 -9.23 13.92
CA ASP A 27 -15.35 -8.77 14.77
C ASP A 27 -14.91 -8.36 16.18
N ARG A 28 -13.67 -8.71 16.59
CA ARG A 28 -13.09 -8.37 17.90
C ARG A 28 -12.08 -7.23 17.75
N PRO A 29 -12.43 -6.02 18.18
CA PRO A 29 -11.67 -4.84 17.83
C PRO A 29 -10.37 -4.63 18.61
N TRP A 30 -10.31 -5.03 19.88
CA TRP A 30 -9.13 -4.82 20.72
C TRP A 30 -8.45 -6.16 21.04
N PRO A 31 -7.11 -6.31 20.87
CA PRO A 31 -6.12 -5.36 20.33
C PRO A 31 -5.92 -5.44 18.81
N ALA A 32 -6.79 -6.14 18.07
CA ALA A 32 -6.56 -6.43 16.65
C ALA A 32 -6.51 -5.18 15.77
N ALA A 33 -7.29 -4.15 16.07
CA ALA A 33 -7.34 -2.93 15.29
C ALA A 33 -6.03 -2.12 15.34
N GLU A 34 -5.38 -2.02 16.51
CA GLU A 34 -4.10 -1.31 16.63
C GLU A 34 -2.98 -2.02 15.87
N ILE A 35 -2.96 -3.35 15.90
CA ILE A 35 -2.02 -4.15 15.12
C ILE A 35 -2.19 -3.88 13.62
N ARG A 36 -3.44 -3.87 13.13
CA ARG A 36 -3.75 -3.58 11.71
C ARG A 36 -3.39 -2.15 11.32
N ASN A 37 -3.66 -1.18 12.17
CA ASN A 37 -3.27 0.22 11.96
C ASN A 37 -1.75 0.38 11.86
N LEU A 38 -1.01 -0.18 12.83
CA LEU A 38 0.45 -0.11 12.84
C LEU A 38 1.04 -0.86 11.64
N LEU A 39 0.50 -2.02 11.30
CA LEU A 39 0.94 -2.80 10.15
C LEU A 39 0.70 -2.04 8.84
N ALA A 40 -0.48 -1.44 8.64
CA ALA A 40 -0.74 -0.60 7.48
C ALA A 40 0.27 0.55 7.36
N TYR A 41 0.54 1.26 8.45
CA TYR A 41 1.54 2.33 8.49
C TYR A 41 2.94 1.83 8.09
N LEU A 42 3.38 0.69 8.63
CA LEU A 42 4.70 0.11 8.32
C LEU A 42 4.79 -0.37 6.87
N LEU A 43 3.75 -1.02 6.35
CA LEU A 43 3.72 -1.51 4.96
C LEU A 43 3.84 -0.36 3.95
N ILE A 44 3.20 0.79 4.22
CA ILE A 44 3.37 2.00 3.40
C ILE A 44 4.83 2.46 3.40
N ARG A 45 5.46 2.51 4.58
CA ARG A 45 6.87 2.92 4.73
C ARG A 45 7.84 1.95 4.07
N LEU A 46 7.47 0.67 4.02
CA LEU A 46 8.20 -0.38 3.30
C LEU A 46 7.89 -0.38 1.79
N GLY A 47 6.91 0.39 1.31
CA GLY A 47 6.50 0.40 -0.11
C GLY A 47 5.65 -0.81 -0.53
N ARG A 48 5.19 -1.62 0.42
CA ARG A 48 4.32 -2.80 0.23
C ARG A 48 2.86 -2.38 0.11
N ARG A 49 2.54 -1.73 -1.01
CA ARG A 49 1.29 -1.00 -1.22
C ARG A 49 0.06 -1.91 -1.28
N THR A 50 0.18 -3.09 -1.89
CA THR A 50 -0.94 -4.04 -2.03
C THR A 50 -1.39 -4.54 -0.66
N GLU A 51 -0.44 -5.02 0.14
CA GLU A 51 -0.69 -5.54 1.47
C GLU A 51 -1.18 -4.42 2.42
N ALA A 52 -0.68 -3.20 2.28
CA ALA A 52 -1.19 -2.05 3.02
C ALA A 52 -2.68 -1.79 2.73
N LEU A 53 -3.11 -1.92 1.46
CA LEU A 53 -4.51 -1.72 1.07
C LEU A 53 -5.43 -2.78 1.67
N GLU A 54 -4.97 -4.03 1.77
CA GLU A 54 -5.68 -5.11 2.45
C GLU A 54 -5.87 -4.80 3.93
N GLN A 55 -4.81 -4.34 4.63
CA GLN A 55 -4.94 -3.94 6.03
C GLN A 55 -5.89 -2.75 6.22
N PHE A 56 -5.88 -1.77 5.30
CA PHE A 56 -6.82 -0.65 5.33
C PHE A 56 -8.29 -1.07 5.28
N ALA A 57 -8.61 -2.17 4.59
CA ALA A 57 -9.97 -2.69 4.55
C ALA A 57 -10.42 -3.31 5.89
N LEU A 58 -9.48 -3.75 6.73
CA LEU A 58 -9.72 -4.47 7.99
C LEU A 58 -9.77 -3.57 9.24
N ILE A 59 -9.37 -2.30 9.15
CA ILE A 59 -9.29 -1.35 10.28
C ILE A 59 -10.68 -0.87 10.72
N GLY A 60 -11.62 -0.74 9.78
CA GLY A 60 -13.00 -0.34 10.09
C GLY A 60 -13.07 1.01 10.85
N PRO A 61 -13.80 1.09 11.98
CA PRO A 61 -14.02 2.34 12.71
C PRO A 61 -12.79 2.86 13.48
N TYR A 62 -11.69 2.10 13.54
CA TYR A 62 -10.47 2.46 14.29
C TYR A 62 -9.48 3.33 13.51
N ALA A 63 -9.96 4.01 12.46
CA ALA A 63 -9.17 4.88 11.58
C ALA A 63 -8.60 6.13 12.29
N THR A 64 -9.04 6.42 13.52
CA THR A 64 -8.55 7.53 14.34
C THR A 64 -7.63 7.08 15.47
N SER A 65 -7.40 5.77 15.62
CA SER A 65 -6.56 5.21 16.68
C SER A 65 -5.08 5.20 16.29
N PHE A 66 -4.22 4.80 17.22
CA PHE A 66 -2.79 4.63 16.98
C PHE A 66 -2.51 3.84 15.68
N PRO A 67 -1.54 4.27 14.83
CA PRO A 67 -0.61 5.38 15.05
C PRO A 67 -1.12 6.74 14.54
N TRP A 68 -2.31 6.81 13.96
CA TRP A 68 -2.81 7.99 13.25
C TRP A 68 -2.95 9.21 14.17
N ASP A 69 -3.42 9.00 15.40
CA ASP A 69 -3.51 10.01 16.47
C ASP A 69 -2.15 10.56 16.94
N ARG A 70 -1.04 9.90 16.60
CA ARG A 70 0.31 10.35 16.96
C ARG A 70 1.08 11.00 15.83
N VAL A 71 0.73 10.68 14.59
CA VAL A 71 1.46 11.17 13.42
C VAL A 71 0.77 12.35 12.74
N SER A 72 -0.45 12.72 13.19
CA SER A 72 -1.23 13.83 12.65
C SER A 72 -2.20 14.37 13.70
N ASP A 73 -2.40 15.69 13.72
CA ASP A 73 -3.47 16.34 14.50
C ASP A 73 -4.86 16.04 13.91
N ASP A 74 -4.95 15.74 12.61
CA ASP A 74 -6.14 15.20 11.95
C ASP A 74 -5.90 13.72 11.60
N ALA A 75 -6.17 12.84 12.56
CA ALA A 75 -5.94 11.41 12.44
C ALA A 75 -6.78 10.78 11.32
N LEU A 76 -8.06 11.15 11.24
CA LEU A 76 -8.97 10.62 10.21
C LEU A 76 -8.58 11.10 8.82
N GLY A 77 -8.28 12.40 8.67
CA GLY A 77 -7.80 12.95 7.41
C GLY A 77 -6.54 12.23 6.94
N ARG A 78 -5.56 12.03 7.84
CA ARG A 78 -4.31 11.35 7.49
C ARG A 78 -4.51 9.90 7.06
N PHE A 79 -5.39 9.16 7.75
CA PHE A 79 -5.76 7.81 7.35
C PHE A 79 -6.36 7.76 5.94
N LEU A 80 -7.31 8.66 5.65
CA LEU A 80 -8.02 8.70 4.37
C LEU A 80 -7.10 9.10 3.22
N GLU A 81 -6.22 10.08 3.44
CA GLU A 81 -5.20 10.53 2.49
C GLU A 81 -4.29 9.36 2.09
N LEU A 82 -3.66 8.70 3.06
CA LEU A 82 -2.76 7.57 2.80
C LEU A 82 -3.47 6.41 2.09
N ARG A 83 -4.71 6.10 2.48
CA ARG A 83 -5.51 5.07 1.81
C ARG A 83 -5.79 5.43 0.35
N ALA A 84 -6.06 6.71 0.06
CA ALA A 84 -6.29 7.19 -1.30
C ALA A 84 -5.01 7.18 -2.14
N GLU A 85 -3.86 7.57 -1.57
CA GLU A 85 -2.55 7.49 -2.21
C GLU A 85 -2.19 6.05 -2.60
N VAL A 86 -2.31 5.12 -1.64
CA VAL A 86 -2.01 3.70 -1.87
C VAL A 86 -2.92 3.10 -2.93
N ARG A 87 -4.23 3.41 -2.90
CA ARG A 87 -5.19 2.95 -3.90
C ARG A 87 -4.86 3.49 -5.30
N SER A 88 -4.53 4.77 -5.41
CA SER A 88 -4.14 5.40 -6.68
C SER A 88 -2.87 4.76 -7.25
N ALA A 89 -1.87 4.54 -6.39
CA ALA A 89 -0.61 3.92 -6.78
C ALA A 89 -0.76 2.43 -7.14
N HIS A 90 -1.71 1.71 -6.53
CA HIS A 90 -2.00 0.32 -6.87
C HIS A 90 -2.71 0.16 -8.23
N GLY A 91 -3.58 1.12 -8.59
CA GLY A 91 -4.26 1.14 -9.90
C GLY A 91 -3.39 1.68 -11.05
N ALA A 92 -2.33 2.44 -10.74
CA ALA A 92 -1.34 2.87 -11.71
C ALA A 92 -0.47 1.66 -12.13
N LYS A 93 -0.83 1.03 -13.24
CA LYS A 93 0.04 0.04 -13.92
C LYS A 93 1.41 0.71 -14.15
N PRO A 94 2.55 0.04 -13.89
CA PRO A 94 3.85 0.62 -14.23
C PRO A 94 3.85 0.89 -15.73
N ASP A 95 4.06 2.15 -16.09
CA ASP A 95 4.08 2.62 -17.47
C ASP A 95 5.27 1.95 -18.19
N GLY A 96 4.95 0.83 -18.84
CA GLY A 96 5.91 -0.04 -19.51
C GLY A 96 6.13 0.37 -20.96
N GLY A 97 6.80 1.51 -21.18
CA GLY A 97 7.66 1.76 -22.35
C GLY A 97 7.02 2.03 -23.73
N PRO A 98 7.79 2.60 -24.68
CA PRO A 98 7.29 3.52 -25.70
C PRO A 98 6.79 2.83 -26.98
N GLU A 99 5.68 3.31 -27.53
CA GLU A 99 5.21 2.94 -28.87
C GLU A 99 5.97 3.73 -29.95
N ASN A 100 7.25 3.44 -30.13
CA ASN A 100 8.06 3.99 -31.22
C ASN A 100 8.30 2.89 -32.27
N GLY A 101 7.43 2.77 -33.28
CA GLY A 101 7.53 1.62 -34.18
C GLY A 101 6.77 1.62 -35.51
N ARG A 102 6.89 2.69 -36.31
CA ARG A 102 6.92 2.64 -37.79
C ARG A 102 5.63 2.27 -38.55
N GLY A 103 5.05 3.29 -39.21
CA GLY A 103 4.02 3.10 -40.25
C GLY A 103 3.87 4.24 -41.26
N ARG A 104 4.92 4.99 -41.60
CA ARG A 104 4.89 5.96 -42.71
C ARG A 104 5.28 5.26 -44.00
N ARG A 105 4.32 4.90 -44.87
CA ARG A 105 4.50 4.93 -46.35
C ARG A 105 3.18 5.25 -47.04
N ALA A 106 3.21 6.36 -47.75
CA ALA A 106 2.23 6.80 -48.72
C ALA A 106 2.06 5.78 -49.85
N ARG A 107 0.85 5.73 -50.43
CA ARG A 107 0.69 5.50 -51.86
C ARG A 107 -0.29 6.51 -52.43
N ALA A 108 0.28 7.40 -53.24
CA ALA A 108 -0.43 8.07 -54.31
C ALA A 108 -1.11 7.02 -55.20
N ARG A 109 -2.31 7.33 -55.69
CA ARG A 109 -2.89 6.69 -56.86
C ARG A 109 -3.27 7.80 -57.83
N ASP A 110 -2.47 7.92 -58.87
CA ASP A 110 -2.93 8.34 -60.19
C ASP A 110 -3.99 7.34 -60.68
N HIS A 111 -5.08 7.87 -61.23
CA HIS A 111 -5.71 7.52 -62.52
C HIS A 111 -7.05 8.25 -62.66
#